data_AF-A0A0A6NY06-F1
#
_entry.id   AF-A0A0A6NY06-F1
#
_cell.length_a   1.000
_cell.length_b   1.000
_cell.length_c   1.000
_cell.angle_alpha   90.00
_cell.angle_beta   90.00
_cell.angle_gamma   90.00
#
_symmetry.space_group_name_H-M   'P 1'
#
loop_
_entity.id
_entity.type
_entity.pdbx_description
1 polymer ?
#
loop_
_entity_poly.entity_id
_entity_poly.type
_entity_poly.pdbx_seq_one_letter_code
_entity_poly.pdbx_strand_id
1 'polypeptide(L)'
;MQWARENWGKAAYSYWLPSVLDETTILDDLSLVSKGKEMSTQTKQIFINAKKYFEIASKKDPDYMPAKVNFAIAAFYLGEFDNALVAIEKAYQLEPDNLDIRGLRAVIRYEKGEQSLEDLENLAQQANAPLSVIYNTAQILEKSGRAENLRQRLVQRASDLPAPIRHLVCKKLECPQKQGKVQKTWHLPTNFAHWQKNDDVRLYDLYEEIYQHPDANVLLLGGKVKMVVLKNPGVTIDDLPAYCEQPLRTRRVVNGTLLSCQEWAALVVDDVVEEVWIAKKQSTVN
;
A
#
# COMPACT_ATOMS: atom_id res chain seq x y z
N MET A 1 11.72 2.15 3.15
CA MET A 1 11.34 2.18 1.72
C MET A 1 10.23 3.19 1.47
N GLN A 2 9.08 3.04 2.12
CA GLN A 2 7.92 3.94 1.95
C GLN A 2 8.25 5.43 2.19
N TRP A 3 8.82 5.76 3.35
CA TRP A 3 9.26 7.13 3.67
C TRP A 3 10.13 7.76 2.57
N ALA A 4 11.03 6.98 1.96
CA ALA A 4 11.92 7.44 0.91
C ALA A 4 11.15 7.76 -0.39
N ARG A 5 10.16 6.92 -0.75
CA ARG A 5 9.30 7.16 -1.92
C ARG A 5 8.45 8.41 -1.77
N GLU A 6 7.90 8.63 -0.58
CA GLU A 6 7.11 9.83 -0.28
C GLU A 6 7.94 11.11 -0.37
N ASN A 7 9.13 11.11 0.21
CA ASN A 7 10.04 12.26 0.16
C ASN A 7 10.61 12.52 -1.24
N TRP A 8 10.69 11.50 -2.09
CA TRP A 8 11.03 11.66 -3.51
C TRP A 8 9.82 12.06 -4.38
N GLY A 9 8.60 11.84 -3.87
CA GLY A 9 7.36 12.29 -4.49
C GLY A 9 6.99 11.50 -5.74
N LYS A 10 6.37 12.18 -6.71
CA LYS A 10 5.81 11.56 -7.93
C LYS A 10 6.80 10.67 -8.70
N ALA A 11 8.09 11.04 -8.73
CA ALA A 11 9.11 10.29 -9.46
C ALA A 11 9.27 8.85 -8.97
N ALA A 12 9.15 8.63 -7.65
CA ALA A 12 9.23 7.30 -7.04
C ALA A 12 8.10 6.35 -7.46
N TYR A 13 6.98 6.91 -7.91
CA TYR A 13 5.77 6.21 -8.34
C TYR A 13 5.64 6.15 -9.88
N SER A 14 6.72 6.45 -10.61
CA SER A 14 6.80 6.18 -12.06
C SER A 14 6.57 4.69 -12.35
N TYR A 15 7.02 3.84 -11.41
CA TYR A 15 6.64 2.44 -11.32
C TYR A 15 5.95 2.19 -9.97
N TRP A 16 4.94 1.32 -9.97
CA TRP A 16 4.42 0.67 -8.77
C TRP A 16 5.23 -0.59 -8.50
N LEU A 17 6.21 -0.46 -7.62
CA LEU A 17 7.04 -1.57 -7.14
C LEU A 17 6.58 -1.94 -5.73
N PRO A 18 5.60 -2.85 -5.58
CA PRO A 18 5.09 -3.20 -4.26
C PRO A 18 6.22 -3.81 -3.44
N SER A 19 6.54 -3.21 -2.30
CA SER A 19 7.25 -3.95 -1.27
C SER A 19 6.33 -5.05 -0.76
N VAL A 20 6.88 -6.21 -0.34
CA VAL A 20 6.02 -7.29 0.21
C VAL A 20 5.25 -6.83 1.47
N LEU A 21 5.65 -5.70 2.07
CA LEU A 21 4.98 -5.00 3.16
C LEU A 21 4.40 -3.65 2.74
N ASP A 22 4.09 -3.42 1.46
CA ASP A 22 3.33 -2.22 1.00
C ASP A 22 1.86 -2.31 1.43
N GLU A 23 1.64 -2.51 2.73
CA GLU A 23 0.46 -1.93 3.35
C GLU A 23 0.73 -0.44 3.40
N THR A 24 0.00 0.35 2.61
CA THR A 24 -0.01 1.80 2.81
C THR A 24 -0.45 2.03 4.25
N THR A 25 0.52 2.34 5.11
CA THR A 25 0.21 2.65 6.50
C THR A 25 -0.64 3.91 6.48
N ILE A 26 -1.73 3.92 7.24
CA ILE A 26 -2.74 4.98 7.23
C ILE A 26 -2.21 6.31 7.81
N LEU A 27 -0.92 6.34 8.17
CA LEU A 27 -0.24 7.43 8.86
C LEU A 27 0.44 8.42 7.93
N ASP A 28 0.45 8.17 6.62
CA ASP A 28 1.21 9.00 5.70
C ASP A 28 0.36 10.17 5.17
N ASP A 29 0.83 11.39 5.43
CA ASP A 29 0.31 12.61 4.82
C ASP A 29 0.71 12.61 3.33
N LEU A 30 -0.27 12.38 2.46
CA LEU A 30 -0.03 12.18 1.03
C LEU A 30 0.03 13.52 0.29
N SER A 31 1.17 14.19 0.41
CA SER A 31 1.56 15.21 -0.55
C SER A 31 2.53 14.59 -1.58
N LEU A 32 2.05 14.33 -2.80
CA LEU A 32 2.92 13.93 -3.94
C LEU A 32 3.63 15.15 -4.55
N VAL A 33 4.09 16.07 -3.72
CA VAL A 33 4.75 17.31 -4.17
C VAL A 33 6.13 16.94 -4.69
N SER A 34 6.33 17.13 -6.00
CA SER A 34 7.60 16.92 -6.67
C SER A 34 8.63 17.95 -6.18
N LYS A 35 9.64 17.51 -5.42
CA LYS A 35 10.82 18.33 -5.08
C LYS A 35 11.98 18.18 -6.09
N GLY A 36 11.69 17.70 -7.31
CA GLY A 36 12.66 17.52 -8.40
C GLY A 36 12.57 16.13 -9.04
N LYS A 37 13.19 15.94 -10.22
CA LYS A 37 13.38 14.59 -10.80
C LYS A 37 14.38 13.78 -9.99
N GLU A 38 15.36 14.45 -9.38
CA GLU A 38 16.45 13.81 -8.68
C GLU A 38 16.12 13.49 -7.22
N MET A 39 16.56 12.31 -6.79
CA MET A 39 16.43 11.85 -5.43
C MET A 39 17.38 12.61 -4.49
N SER A 40 16.87 13.13 -3.38
CA SER A 40 17.70 13.84 -2.39
C SER A 40 18.76 12.94 -1.76
N THR A 41 19.87 13.50 -1.28
CA THR A 41 20.95 12.74 -0.62
C THR A 41 20.43 11.92 0.57
N GLN A 42 19.54 12.48 1.38
CA GLN A 42 18.92 11.76 2.49
C GLN A 42 18.09 10.56 2.01
N THR A 43 17.32 10.74 0.94
CA THR A 43 16.50 9.68 0.36
C THR A 43 17.38 8.56 -0.23
N LYS A 44 18.44 8.94 -0.96
CA LYS A 44 19.46 8.00 -1.47
C LYS A 44 20.06 7.18 -0.32
N GLN A 45 20.44 7.84 0.77
CA GLN A 45 21.01 7.17 1.93
C GLN A 45 20.05 6.15 2.56
N ILE A 46 18.75 6.43 2.57
CA ILE A 46 17.75 5.49 3.11
C ILE A 46 17.61 4.26 2.21
N PHE A 47 17.65 4.40 0.89
CA PHE A 47 17.68 3.22 0.01
C PHE A 47 18.97 2.42 0.18
N ILE A 48 20.12 3.07 0.32
CA ILE A 48 21.40 2.40 0.62
C ILE A 48 21.29 1.60 1.93
N ASN A 49 20.78 2.22 2.99
CA ASN A 49 20.59 1.56 4.28
C ASN A 49 19.59 0.40 4.18
N ALA A 50 18.47 0.60 3.48
CA ALA A 50 17.47 -0.44 3.25
C ALA A 50 18.10 -1.66 2.56
N LYS A 51 18.85 -1.43 1.48
CA LYS A 51 19.57 -2.48 0.74
C LYS A 51 20.51 -3.27 1.66
N LYS A 52 21.28 -2.58 2.51
CA LYS A 52 22.15 -3.21 3.54
C LYS A 52 21.36 -4.08 4.51
N TYR A 53 20.23 -3.60 5.03
CA TYR A 53 19.42 -4.40 5.97
C TYR A 53 18.76 -5.61 5.30
N PHE A 54 18.31 -5.48 4.05
CA PHE A 54 17.77 -6.62 3.31
C PHE A 54 18.85 -7.65 2.94
N GLU A 55 20.08 -7.22 2.71
CA GLU A 55 21.21 -8.14 2.57
C GLU A 55 21.46 -8.92 3.86
N ILE A 56 21.43 -8.26 5.03
CA ILE A 56 21.56 -8.92 6.33
C ILE A 56 20.41 -9.91 6.55
N ALA A 57 19.17 -9.51 6.28
CA ALA A 57 18.00 -10.37 6.39
C ALA A 57 18.13 -11.60 5.48
N SER A 58 18.55 -11.41 4.23
CA SER A 58 18.78 -12.51 3.28
C SER A 58 19.91 -13.46 3.70
N LYS A 59 20.90 -12.99 4.48
CA LYS A 59 21.96 -13.84 5.05
C LYS A 59 21.47 -14.63 6.26
N LYS A 60 20.53 -14.07 7.03
CA LYS A 60 19.93 -14.73 8.20
C LYS A 60 18.92 -15.80 7.79
N ASP A 61 18.15 -15.51 6.74
CA ASP A 61 17.22 -16.45 6.14
C ASP A 61 17.39 -16.41 4.61
N PRO A 62 18.16 -17.37 4.04
CA PRO A 62 18.37 -17.51 2.61
C PRO A 62 17.10 -17.75 1.79
N ASP A 63 16.00 -18.17 2.40
CA ASP A 63 14.73 -18.45 1.72
C ASP A 63 13.69 -17.34 1.95
N TYR A 64 14.00 -16.34 2.79
CA TYR A 64 13.14 -15.17 3.00
C TYR A 64 13.04 -14.31 1.72
N MET A 65 12.05 -14.63 0.89
CA MET A 65 11.74 -13.97 -0.37
C MET A 65 11.52 -12.45 -0.21
N PRO A 66 10.79 -11.96 0.80
CA PRO A 66 10.58 -10.52 0.99
C PRO A 66 11.85 -9.69 1.07
N ALA A 67 12.93 -10.22 1.67
CA ALA A 67 14.21 -9.50 1.69
C ALA A 67 14.82 -9.38 0.29
N LYS A 68 14.74 -10.41 -0.55
CA LYS A 68 15.26 -10.38 -1.93
C LYS A 68 14.50 -9.40 -2.81
N VAL A 69 13.15 -9.43 -2.74
CA VAL A 69 12.30 -8.48 -3.47
C VAL A 69 12.57 -7.05 -3.03
N ASN A 70 12.58 -6.78 -1.72
CA ASN A 70 12.79 -5.42 -1.22
C ASN A 70 14.22 -4.92 -1.46
N PHE A 71 15.23 -5.80 -1.46
CA PHE A 71 16.58 -5.48 -1.93
C PHE A 71 16.56 -5.05 -3.39
N ALA A 72 15.90 -5.83 -4.26
CA ALA A 72 15.82 -5.54 -5.69
C ALA A 72 15.17 -4.18 -5.95
N ILE A 73 14.09 -3.85 -5.23
CA ILE A 73 13.41 -2.54 -5.32
C ILE A 73 14.34 -1.41 -4.84
N ALA A 74 15.08 -1.60 -3.74
CA ALA A 74 16.02 -0.59 -3.27
C ALA A 74 17.17 -0.35 -4.26
N ALA A 75 17.72 -1.43 -4.83
CA ALA A 75 18.75 -1.36 -5.87
C ALA A 75 18.22 -0.68 -7.15
N PHE A 76 16.99 -1.00 -7.56
CA PHE A 76 16.33 -0.36 -8.70
C PHE A 76 16.21 1.16 -8.51
N TYR A 77 15.75 1.62 -7.35
CA TYR A 77 15.63 3.06 -7.07
C TYR A 77 16.99 3.77 -7.01
N LEU A 78 18.07 3.05 -6.72
CA LEU A 78 19.45 3.56 -6.80
C LEU A 78 20.04 3.52 -8.23
N GLY A 79 19.31 2.99 -9.21
CA GLY A 79 19.79 2.81 -10.59
C GLY A 79 20.76 1.63 -10.76
N GLU A 80 20.88 0.77 -9.75
CA GLU A 80 21.78 -0.39 -9.74
C GLU A 80 21.08 -1.62 -10.34
N PHE A 81 20.75 -1.56 -11.63
CA PHE A 81 19.88 -2.58 -12.25
C PHE A 81 20.47 -4.00 -12.25
N ASP A 82 21.79 -4.16 -12.35
CA ASP A 82 22.43 -5.47 -12.26
C ASP A 82 22.26 -6.10 -10.88
N ASN A 83 22.45 -5.32 -9.82
CA ASN A 83 22.22 -5.78 -8.44
C ASN A 83 20.75 -6.09 -8.19
N ALA A 84 19.85 -5.26 -8.74
CA ALA A 84 18.42 -5.50 -8.68
C ALA A 84 18.04 -6.82 -9.37
N LEU A 85 18.60 -7.08 -10.55
CA LEU A 85 18.34 -8.28 -11.32
C LEU A 85 18.85 -9.53 -10.61
N VAL A 86 20.07 -9.52 -10.06
CA VAL A 86 20.60 -10.64 -9.27
C VAL A 86 19.69 -10.97 -8.08
N ALA A 87 19.18 -9.96 -7.38
CA ALA A 87 18.30 -10.19 -6.24
C ALA A 87 16.91 -10.70 -6.64
N ILE A 88 16.30 -10.14 -7.69
CA ILE A 88 14.97 -10.59 -8.13
C ILE A 88 15.01 -11.98 -8.78
N GLU A 89 16.11 -12.36 -9.43
CA GLU A 89 16.28 -13.73 -9.96
C GLU A 89 16.31 -14.77 -8.84
N LYS A 90 16.92 -14.44 -7.69
CA LYS A 90 16.84 -15.31 -6.51
C LYS A 90 15.42 -15.43 -5.95
N ALA A 91 14.63 -14.36 -5.96
CA ALA A 91 13.23 -14.43 -5.59
C ALA A 91 12.42 -15.27 -6.60
N TYR A 92 12.71 -15.12 -7.89
CA TYR A 92 12.08 -15.89 -8.96
C TYR A 92 12.40 -17.39 -8.89
N GLN A 93 13.59 -17.77 -8.46
CA GLN A 93 13.94 -19.18 -8.21
C GLN A 93 13.10 -19.81 -7.09
N LEU A 94 12.69 -19.02 -6.08
CA LEU A 94 11.84 -19.49 -4.98
C LEU A 94 10.37 -19.59 -5.39
N GLU A 95 9.88 -18.59 -6.13
CA GLU A 95 8.48 -18.51 -6.58
C GLU A 95 8.38 -18.16 -8.06
N PRO A 96 8.61 -19.11 -8.98
CA PRO A 96 8.64 -18.85 -10.41
C PRO A 96 7.27 -18.45 -10.98
N ASP A 97 6.18 -18.90 -10.35
CA ASP A 97 4.81 -18.62 -10.79
C ASP A 97 4.24 -17.31 -10.23
N ASN A 98 4.97 -16.63 -9.35
CA ASN A 98 4.51 -15.38 -8.76
C ASN A 98 4.58 -14.24 -9.78
N LEU A 99 3.40 -13.74 -10.18
CA LEU A 99 3.26 -12.71 -11.21
C LEU A 99 3.83 -11.34 -10.80
N ASP A 100 3.85 -11.01 -9.50
CA ASP A 100 4.48 -9.78 -9.02
C ASP A 100 6.00 -9.84 -9.16
N ILE A 101 6.62 -10.99 -8.83
CA ILE A 101 8.06 -11.21 -9.00
C ILE A 101 8.43 -11.17 -10.49
N ARG A 102 7.68 -11.87 -11.35
CA ARG A 102 7.89 -11.84 -12.81
C ARG A 102 7.75 -10.44 -13.38
N GLY A 103 6.75 -9.69 -12.94
CA GLY A 103 6.53 -8.31 -13.36
C GLY A 103 7.66 -7.37 -12.94
N LEU A 104 8.08 -7.42 -11.67
CA LEU A 104 9.20 -6.63 -11.16
C LEU A 104 10.50 -6.94 -11.91
N ARG A 105 10.78 -8.23 -12.15
CA ARG A 105 11.93 -8.68 -12.93
C ARG A 105 11.90 -8.12 -14.35
N ALA A 106 10.76 -8.17 -15.02
CA ALA A 106 10.62 -7.63 -16.38
C ALA A 106 10.77 -6.09 -16.42
N VAL A 107 10.27 -5.36 -15.41
CA VAL A 107 10.52 -3.90 -15.27
C VAL A 107 12.00 -3.60 -15.08
N ILE A 108 12.71 -4.34 -14.22
CA ILE A 108 14.16 -4.17 -14.00
C ILE A 108 14.92 -4.39 -15.32
N ARG A 109 14.60 -5.45 -16.06
CA ARG A 109 15.19 -5.74 -17.37
C ARG A 109 14.92 -4.62 -18.38
N TYR A 110 13.70 -4.09 -18.42
CA TYR A 110 13.33 -3.00 -19.31
C TYR A 110 14.15 -1.73 -19.04
N GLU A 111 14.26 -1.31 -17.78
CA GLU A 111 15.03 -0.12 -17.39
C GLU A 111 16.54 -0.29 -17.58
N LYS A 112 17.04 -1.53 -17.48
CA LYS A 112 18.43 -1.86 -17.84
C LYS A 112 18.69 -1.77 -19.35
N GLY A 113 17.65 -1.73 -20.19
CA GLY A 113 17.74 -1.70 -21.65
C GLY A 113 17.67 -3.09 -22.30
N GLU A 114 17.26 -4.12 -21.57
CA GLU A 114 17.04 -5.47 -22.12
C GLU A 114 15.63 -5.60 -22.74
N GLN A 115 15.53 -6.43 -23.78
CA GLN A 115 14.24 -6.75 -24.41
C GLN A 115 13.34 -7.55 -23.46
N SER A 116 12.32 -6.88 -22.93
CA SER A 116 11.37 -7.44 -21.94
C SER A 116 9.97 -6.84 -22.05
N LEU A 117 9.72 -6.00 -23.06
CA LEU A 117 8.42 -5.36 -23.26
C LEU A 117 7.32 -6.37 -23.60
N GLU A 118 7.63 -7.36 -24.43
CA GLU A 118 6.71 -8.45 -24.76
C GLU A 118 6.36 -9.27 -23.52
N ASP A 119 7.35 -9.56 -22.65
CA ASP A 119 7.11 -10.24 -21.37
C ASP A 119 6.12 -9.45 -20.48
N LEU A 120 6.30 -8.12 -20.38
CA LEU A 120 5.41 -7.24 -19.63
C LEU A 120 4.00 -7.20 -20.21
N GLU A 121 3.88 -7.07 -21.53
CA GLU A 121 2.58 -7.09 -22.23
C GLU A 121 1.85 -8.43 -22.00
N ASN A 122 2.55 -9.55 -22.13
CA ASN A 122 2.00 -10.89 -21.90
C ASN A 122 1.56 -11.09 -20.44
N LEU A 123 2.36 -10.64 -19.47
CA LEU A 123 2.00 -10.69 -18.06
C LEU A 123 0.77 -9.81 -17.77
N ALA A 124 0.74 -8.59 -18.28
CA ALA A 124 -0.35 -7.67 -18.04
C ALA A 124 -1.68 -8.15 -18.64
N GLN A 125 -1.66 -8.89 -19.76
CA GLN A 125 -2.86 -9.44 -20.40
C GLN A 125 -3.52 -10.59 -19.62
N GLN A 126 -2.81 -11.22 -18.68
CA GLN A 126 -3.39 -12.30 -17.89
C GLN A 126 -4.60 -11.81 -17.06
N ALA A 127 -5.62 -12.66 -16.94
CA ALA A 127 -6.83 -12.33 -16.19
C ALA A 127 -6.54 -12.05 -14.70
N ASN A 128 -5.59 -12.79 -14.12
CA ASN A 128 -5.13 -12.65 -12.75
C ASN A 128 -3.88 -11.75 -12.61
N ALA A 129 -3.54 -10.95 -13.63
CA ALA A 129 -2.39 -10.04 -13.57
C ALA A 129 -2.50 -9.09 -12.35
N PRO A 130 -1.45 -8.98 -11.52
CA PRO A 130 -1.42 -8.01 -10.45
C PRO A 130 -1.56 -6.58 -10.99
N LEU A 131 -2.26 -5.72 -10.26
CA LEU A 131 -2.47 -4.33 -10.69
C LEU A 131 -1.14 -3.54 -10.79
N SER A 132 -0.11 -3.95 -10.05
CA SER A 132 1.27 -3.45 -10.15
C SER A 132 1.84 -3.67 -11.56
N VAL A 133 1.69 -4.88 -12.09
CA VAL A 133 2.13 -5.26 -13.44
C VAL A 133 1.37 -4.48 -14.51
N ILE A 134 0.04 -4.39 -14.38
CA ILE A 134 -0.80 -3.62 -15.30
C ILE A 134 -0.39 -2.14 -15.29
N TYR A 135 -0.19 -1.55 -14.10
CA TYR A 135 0.25 -0.17 -13.95
C TYR A 135 1.62 0.07 -14.60
N ASN A 136 2.62 -0.74 -14.27
CA ASN A 136 3.98 -0.59 -14.79
C ASN A 136 4.02 -0.71 -16.31
N THR A 137 3.30 -1.69 -16.85
CA THR A 137 3.20 -1.89 -18.30
C THR A 137 2.49 -0.70 -18.96
N ALA A 138 1.40 -0.19 -18.38
CA ALA A 138 0.72 1.00 -18.90
C ALA A 138 1.58 2.27 -18.85
N GLN A 139 2.50 2.41 -17.89
CA GLN A 139 3.44 3.52 -17.83
C GLN A 139 4.49 3.40 -18.95
N ILE A 140 5.05 2.21 -19.16
CA ILE A 140 6.02 1.96 -20.24
C ILE A 140 5.40 2.21 -21.61
N LEU A 141 4.17 1.74 -21.82
CA LEU A 141 3.45 1.86 -23.10
C LEU A 141 2.92 3.26 -23.39
N GLU A 142 2.95 4.17 -22.42
CA GLU A 142 2.37 5.51 -22.54
C GLU A 142 2.88 6.26 -23.78
N LYS A 143 4.19 6.28 -23.99
CA LYS A 143 4.80 7.01 -25.11
C LYS A 143 4.42 6.43 -26.48
N SER A 144 4.06 5.15 -26.53
CA SER A 144 3.66 4.46 -27.77
C SER A 144 2.16 4.52 -28.05
N GLY A 145 1.35 5.11 -27.15
CA GLY A 145 -0.11 5.15 -27.29
C GLY A 145 -0.83 3.82 -27.04
N ARG A 146 -0.11 2.74 -26.68
CA ARG A 146 -0.65 1.38 -26.52
C ARG A 146 -1.15 1.07 -25.10
N ALA A 147 -1.25 2.09 -24.23
CA ALA A 147 -1.57 1.92 -22.82
C ALA A 147 -3.08 1.91 -22.50
N GLU A 148 -3.96 2.25 -23.46
CA GLU A 148 -5.35 2.61 -23.18
C GLU A 148 -6.15 1.49 -22.51
N ASN A 149 -6.09 0.27 -23.06
CA ASN A 149 -6.81 -0.88 -22.49
C ASN A 149 -6.38 -1.18 -21.04
N LEU A 150 -5.07 -1.13 -20.76
CA LEU A 150 -4.54 -1.37 -19.43
C LEU A 150 -4.98 -0.30 -18.43
N ARG A 151 -5.05 0.97 -18.88
CA ARG A 151 -5.53 2.06 -18.03
C ARG A 151 -7.00 1.95 -17.70
N GLN A 152 -7.84 1.58 -18.66
CA GLN A 152 -9.26 1.32 -18.41
C GLN A 152 -9.45 0.24 -17.34
N ARG A 153 -8.65 -0.83 -17.39
CA ARG A 153 -8.63 -1.88 -16.34
C ARG A 153 -8.23 -1.34 -14.97
N LEU A 154 -7.25 -0.45 -14.89
CA LEU A 154 -6.83 0.20 -13.64
C LEU A 154 -7.93 1.12 -13.09
N VAL A 155 -8.61 1.88 -13.95
CA VAL A 155 -9.71 2.77 -13.58
C VAL A 155 -10.91 1.98 -13.03
N GLN A 156 -11.28 0.89 -13.69
CA GLN A 156 -12.35 0.00 -13.22
C GLN A 156 -12.06 -0.59 -11.84
N ARG A 157 -10.78 -0.74 -11.49
CA ARG A 157 -10.30 -1.28 -10.21
C ARG A 157 -9.63 -0.21 -9.34
N ALA A 158 -10.00 1.06 -9.52
CA ALA A 158 -9.36 2.17 -8.83
C ALA A 158 -9.42 2.07 -7.30
N SER A 159 -10.46 1.45 -6.74
CA SER A 159 -10.61 1.18 -5.30
C SER A 159 -9.58 0.18 -4.75
N ASP A 160 -9.02 -0.68 -5.59
CA ASP A 160 -7.99 -1.66 -5.21
C ASP A 160 -6.58 -1.05 -5.19
N LEU A 161 -6.40 0.12 -5.81
CA LEU A 161 -5.10 0.76 -5.97
C LEU A 161 -4.65 1.47 -4.68
N PRO A 162 -3.34 1.42 -4.34
CA PRO A 162 -2.76 2.29 -3.32
C PRO A 162 -3.02 3.76 -3.65
N ALA A 163 -3.26 4.58 -2.62
CA ALA A 163 -3.64 5.98 -2.81
C ALA A 163 -2.71 6.81 -3.72
N PRO A 164 -1.36 6.70 -3.65
CA PRO A 164 -0.46 7.36 -4.59
C PRO A 164 -0.70 6.95 -6.06
N ILE A 165 -0.84 5.65 -6.30
CA ILE A 165 -1.06 5.08 -7.63
C ILE A 165 -2.45 5.45 -8.14
N ARG A 166 -3.48 5.34 -7.29
CA ARG A 166 -4.84 5.78 -7.61
C ARG A 166 -4.87 7.23 -8.03
N HIS A 167 -4.22 8.13 -7.29
CA HIS A 167 -4.15 9.55 -7.66
C HIS A 167 -3.55 9.74 -9.06
N LEU A 168 -2.48 9.02 -9.39
CA LEU A 168 -1.83 9.10 -10.70
C LEU A 168 -2.68 8.53 -11.83
N VAL A 169 -3.38 7.41 -11.60
CA VAL A 169 -4.31 6.81 -12.56
C VAL A 169 -5.49 7.74 -12.79
N CYS A 170 -6.16 8.18 -11.72
CA CYS A 170 -7.37 8.99 -11.79
C CYS A 170 -7.14 10.42 -12.30
N LYS A 171 -5.90 10.91 -12.24
CA LYS A 171 -5.51 12.19 -12.85
C LYS A 171 -5.45 12.11 -14.38
N LYS A 172 -5.17 10.93 -14.95
CA LYS A 172 -5.05 10.74 -16.41
C LYS A 172 -6.41 10.40 -17.04
N LEU A 173 -7.21 9.58 -16.36
CA LEU A 173 -8.55 9.19 -16.75
C LEU A 173 -9.45 9.35 -15.54
N GLU A 174 -10.60 10.00 -15.69
CA GLU A 174 -11.52 10.19 -14.58
C GLU A 174 -11.94 8.83 -14.00
N CYS A 175 -11.61 8.61 -12.73
CA CYS A 175 -12.10 7.45 -12.02
C CYS A 175 -13.56 7.64 -11.61
N PRO A 176 -14.36 6.57 -11.58
CA PRO A 176 -15.72 6.63 -11.08
C PRO A 176 -15.73 7.23 -9.66
N GLN A 177 -16.32 8.41 -9.53
CA GLN A 177 -16.62 8.98 -8.22
C GLN A 177 -18.03 8.59 -7.83
N LYS A 178 -18.24 8.35 -6.53
CA LYS A 178 -19.60 8.14 -6.04
C LYS A 178 -20.31 9.49 -6.02
N GLN A 179 -21.36 9.65 -6.83
CA GLN A 179 -22.14 10.88 -6.84
C GLN A 179 -22.93 11.04 -5.53
N GLY A 180 -22.69 12.15 -4.81
CA GLY A 180 -23.70 12.84 -4.00
C GLY A 180 -24.37 12.07 -2.85
N LYS A 181 -23.61 11.59 -1.87
CA LYS A 181 -24.16 11.36 -0.51
C LYS A 181 -23.36 12.15 0.52
N VAL A 182 -24.05 12.74 1.49
CA VAL A 182 -23.43 13.28 2.71
C VAL A 182 -22.60 12.15 3.33
N GLN A 183 -21.28 12.35 3.39
CA GLN A 183 -20.40 11.35 3.97
C GLN A 183 -20.68 11.28 5.47
N LYS A 184 -21.15 10.12 5.95
CA LYS A 184 -21.31 9.88 7.39
C LYS A 184 -19.91 9.85 8.03
N THR A 185 -19.80 10.38 9.25
CA THR A 185 -18.59 10.31 10.05
C THR A 185 -18.76 9.27 11.16
N TRP A 186 -17.67 8.60 11.52
CA TRP A 186 -17.68 7.68 12.65
C TRP A 186 -17.79 8.46 13.96
N HIS A 187 -18.70 8.05 14.84
CA HIS A 187 -18.77 8.56 16.20
C HIS A 187 -17.66 7.91 17.02
N LEU A 188 -16.62 8.69 17.32
CA LEU A 188 -15.46 8.22 18.08
C LEU A 188 -15.63 8.56 19.57
N PRO A 189 -15.17 7.69 20.49
CA PRO A 189 -15.10 8.02 21.90
C PRO A 189 -14.13 9.19 22.14
N THR A 190 -14.54 10.15 22.96
CA THR A 190 -13.77 11.38 23.23
C THR A 190 -13.30 11.52 24.68
N ASN A 191 -13.78 10.66 25.59
CA ASN A 191 -13.42 10.66 27.00
C ASN A 191 -12.92 9.27 27.43
N PHE A 192 -11.70 9.21 27.96
CA PHE A 192 -11.03 7.96 28.35
C PHE A 192 -10.87 7.80 29.87
N ALA A 193 -11.47 8.66 30.69
CA ALA A 193 -11.22 8.69 32.14
C ALA A 193 -11.55 7.37 32.88
N HIS A 194 -12.46 6.56 32.34
CA HIS A 194 -12.89 5.28 32.93
C HIS A 194 -12.39 4.06 32.16
N TRP A 195 -11.51 4.26 31.20
CA TRP A 195 -11.00 3.18 30.36
C TRP A 195 -9.85 2.48 31.04
N GLN A 196 -9.73 1.17 30.81
CA GLN A 196 -8.64 0.38 31.36
C GLN A 196 -7.46 0.43 30.39
N LYS A 197 -6.30 0.83 30.89
CA LYS A 197 -5.05 0.68 30.14
C LYS A 197 -4.67 -0.80 30.12
N ASN A 198 -4.40 -1.32 28.92
CA ASN A 198 -3.91 -2.68 28.74
C ASN A 198 -2.38 -2.64 28.71
N ASP A 199 -1.77 -3.19 29.76
CA ASP A 199 -0.31 -3.27 29.92
C ASP A 199 0.28 -4.61 29.42
N ASP A 200 -0.57 -5.56 29.05
CA ASP A 200 -0.18 -6.91 28.61
C ASP A 200 0.24 -6.95 27.14
N VAL A 201 -0.28 -6.03 26.31
CA VAL A 201 0.01 -5.99 24.87
C VAL A 201 1.04 -4.90 24.58
N ARG A 202 2.20 -5.32 24.06
CA ARG A 202 3.28 -4.44 23.59
C ARG A 202 3.64 -4.77 22.15
N LEU A 203 3.60 -3.77 21.27
CA LEU A 203 4.04 -3.89 19.89
C LEU A 203 5.54 -3.56 19.78
N TYR A 204 6.04 -2.49 20.41
CA TYR A 204 7.44 -2.04 20.23
C TYR A 204 8.13 -1.36 21.43
N ASP A 205 7.59 -1.40 22.66
CA ASP A 205 8.19 -0.80 23.88
C ASP A 205 8.50 0.72 23.78
N LEU A 206 7.99 1.41 22.76
CA LEU A 206 8.27 2.82 22.48
C LEU A 206 6.95 3.60 22.33
N TYR A 207 6.54 4.26 23.41
CA TYR A 207 5.50 5.31 23.46
C TYR A 207 4.08 4.87 23.07
N GLU A 208 3.73 3.60 23.24
CA GLU A 208 2.40 3.07 22.95
C GLU A 208 1.53 2.93 24.21
N GLU A 209 0.27 3.30 24.10
CA GLU A 209 -0.74 3.04 25.13
C GLU A 209 -2.00 2.49 24.48
N ILE A 210 -2.46 1.33 24.94
CA ILE A 210 -3.69 0.71 24.49
C ILE A 210 -4.72 0.85 25.61
N TYR A 211 -5.86 1.47 25.31
CA TYR A 211 -6.99 1.58 26.22
C TYR A 211 -8.13 0.69 25.74
N GLN A 212 -8.81 0.03 26.68
CA GLN A 212 -9.90 -0.90 26.43
C GLN A 212 -11.18 -0.43 27.12
N HIS A 213 -12.29 -0.62 26.39
CA HIS A 213 -13.67 -0.44 26.81
C HIS A 213 -14.53 -1.56 26.19
N PRO A 214 -15.68 -1.92 26.78
CA PRO A 214 -16.61 -2.88 26.18
C PRO A 214 -16.96 -2.59 24.72
N ASP A 215 -17.15 -1.31 24.38
CA ASP A 215 -17.58 -0.89 23.04
C ASP A 215 -16.43 -0.50 22.10
N ALA A 216 -15.20 -0.36 22.60
CA ALA A 216 -14.09 0.08 21.77
C ALA A 216 -12.69 -0.18 22.38
N ASN A 217 -11.68 -0.24 21.52
CA ASN A 217 -10.27 -0.16 21.92
C ASN A 217 -9.61 1.06 21.25
N VAL A 218 -8.65 1.69 21.90
CA VAL A 218 -7.93 2.86 21.36
C VAL A 218 -6.43 2.68 21.51
N LEU A 219 -5.69 2.89 20.44
CA LEU A 219 -4.23 2.94 20.42
C LEU A 219 -3.76 4.40 20.37
N LEU A 220 -2.94 4.79 21.34
CA LEU A 220 -2.19 6.04 21.34
C LEU A 220 -0.72 5.75 21.03
N LEU A 221 -0.12 6.53 20.14
CA LEU A 221 1.33 6.57 19.93
C LEU A 221 1.82 8.00 20.18
N GLY A 222 2.75 8.16 21.13
CA GLY A 222 3.28 9.47 21.51
C GLY A 222 2.19 10.42 22.03
N GLY A 223 1.24 9.91 22.80
CA GLY A 223 0.13 10.67 23.38
C GLY A 223 -0.97 11.11 22.39
N LYS A 224 -0.93 10.62 21.14
CA LYS A 224 -1.95 10.92 20.12
C LYS A 224 -2.70 9.67 19.71
N VAL A 225 -4.03 9.75 19.61
CA VAL A 225 -4.88 8.67 19.09
C VAL A 225 -4.48 8.36 17.65
N LYS A 226 -4.07 7.11 17.41
CA LYS A 226 -3.69 6.61 16.09
C LYS A 226 -4.73 5.68 15.50
N MET A 227 -5.35 4.86 16.33
CA MET A 227 -6.36 3.90 15.90
C MET A 227 -7.45 3.77 16.94
N VAL A 228 -8.69 3.63 16.47
CA VAL A 228 -9.86 3.28 17.24
C VAL A 228 -10.47 2.04 16.63
N VAL A 229 -10.74 1.03 17.45
CA VAL A 229 -11.50 -0.16 17.08
C VAL A 229 -12.86 -0.04 17.74
N LEU A 230 -13.92 0.18 16.97
CA LEU A 230 -15.29 0.11 17.46
C LEU A 230 -15.74 -1.35 17.44
N LYS A 231 -16.24 -1.86 18.56
CA LYS A 231 -16.83 -3.19 18.70
C LYS A 231 -18.33 -3.05 18.59
N ASN A 232 -18.99 -3.90 17.79
CA ASN A 232 -20.45 -3.87 17.58
C ASN A 232 -20.98 -2.46 17.27
N PRO A 233 -20.50 -1.80 16.20
CA PRO A 233 -20.79 -0.40 15.91
C PRO A 233 -22.27 -0.09 15.62
N GLY A 234 -23.14 -1.10 15.53
CA GLY A 234 -24.56 -0.94 15.20
C GLY A 234 -24.80 -0.47 13.76
N VAL A 235 -23.82 -0.65 12.87
CA VAL A 235 -23.86 -0.28 11.45
C VAL A 235 -24.06 -1.54 10.62
N THR A 236 -24.93 -1.47 9.60
CA THR A 236 -25.15 -2.60 8.69
C THR A 236 -24.17 -2.58 7.51
N ILE A 237 -24.04 -3.69 6.79
CA ILE A 237 -23.21 -3.75 5.58
C ILE A 237 -23.65 -2.69 4.55
N ASP A 238 -24.96 -2.46 4.41
CA ASP A 238 -25.54 -1.50 3.47
C ASP A 238 -25.29 -0.03 3.86
N ASP A 239 -24.98 0.23 5.13
CA ASP A 239 -24.60 1.55 5.63
C ASP A 239 -23.13 1.90 5.33
N LEU A 240 -22.24 0.90 5.30
CA LEU A 240 -20.79 1.10 5.13
C LEU A 240 -20.42 1.97 3.91
N PRO A 241 -21.08 1.82 2.74
CA PRO A 241 -20.79 2.68 1.60
C PRO A 241 -21.11 4.17 1.83
N ALA A 242 -21.86 4.56 2.87
CA ALA A 242 -22.11 5.96 3.22
C ALA A 242 -20.92 6.61 3.97
N TYR A 243 -19.99 5.81 4.47
CA TYR A 243 -18.77 6.26 5.15
C TYR A 243 -17.57 6.38 4.19
N CYS A 244 -17.79 6.21 2.88
CA CYS A 244 -16.76 6.25 1.86
C CYS A 244 -17.19 7.04 0.62
N GLU A 245 -16.30 7.91 0.13
CA GLU A 245 -16.48 8.65 -1.12
C GLU A 245 -16.25 7.79 -2.38
N GLN A 246 -15.81 6.54 -2.18
CA GLN A 246 -15.40 5.63 -3.24
C GLN A 246 -16.00 4.23 -3.05
N PRO A 247 -15.96 3.35 -4.06
CA PRO A 247 -16.30 1.95 -3.88
C PRO A 247 -15.43 1.31 -2.79
N LEU A 248 -16.05 0.48 -1.93
CA LEU A 248 -15.34 -0.21 -0.86
C LEU A 248 -14.41 -1.28 -1.44
N ARG A 249 -13.21 -1.39 -0.89
CA ARG A 249 -12.30 -2.48 -1.20
C ARG A 249 -12.71 -3.71 -0.40
N THR A 250 -12.83 -4.86 -1.06
CA THR A 250 -13.24 -6.12 -0.42
C THR A 250 -12.05 -7.08 -0.38
N ARG A 251 -11.77 -7.67 0.78
CA ARG A 251 -10.72 -8.69 0.95
C ARG A 251 -11.26 -9.85 1.81
N ARG A 252 -11.13 -11.09 1.34
CA ARG A 252 -11.47 -12.26 2.16
C ARG A 252 -10.36 -12.50 3.19
N VAL A 253 -10.74 -12.72 4.44
CA VAL A 253 -9.84 -13.07 5.55
C VAL A 253 -10.29 -14.40 6.16
N VAL A 254 -9.46 -14.99 7.03
CA VAL A 254 -9.69 -16.32 7.60
C VAL A 254 -11.08 -16.44 8.24
N ASN A 255 -11.51 -15.41 8.95
CA ASN A 255 -12.77 -15.39 9.69
C ASN A 255 -13.83 -14.45 9.10
N GLY A 256 -13.80 -14.16 7.79
CA GLY A 256 -14.85 -13.35 7.18
C GLY A 256 -14.38 -12.49 6.00
N THR A 257 -14.97 -11.31 5.88
CA THR A 257 -14.67 -10.35 4.82
C THR A 257 -14.31 -9.00 5.40
N LEU A 258 -13.19 -8.44 4.96
CA LEU A 258 -12.79 -7.09 5.27
C LEU A 258 -13.29 -6.15 4.17
N LEU A 259 -14.15 -5.21 4.53
CA LEU A 259 -14.58 -4.09 3.70
C LEU A 259 -13.83 -2.83 4.14
N SER A 260 -13.06 -2.21 3.26
CA SER A 260 -12.24 -1.06 3.65
C SER A 260 -12.37 0.13 2.72
N CYS A 261 -12.16 1.31 3.30
CA CYS A 261 -12.09 2.57 2.59
C CYS A 261 -11.13 3.51 3.31
N GLN A 262 -10.03 3.86 2.63
CA GLN A 262 -9.05 4.83 3.10
C GLN A 262 -8.65 4.61 4.58
N GLU A 263 -9.25 5.38 5.48
CA GLU A 263 -8.93 5.47 6.90
C GLU A 263 -9.64 4.44 7.76
N TRP A 264 -10.50 3.59 7.20
CA TRP A 264 -11.21 2.58 7.97
C TRP A 264 -11.35 1.23 7.26
N ALA A 265 -11.50 0.19 8.06
CA ALA A 265 -11.84 -1.16 7.64
C ALA A 265 -12.89 -1.77 8.58
N ALA A 266 -13.86 -2.47 8.02
CA ALA A 266 -14.91 -3.18 8.72
C ALA A 266 -14.71 -4.68 8.54
N LEU A 267 -14.68 -5.42 9.64
CA LEU A 267 -14.72 -6.88 9.63
C LEU A 267 -16.18 -7.33 9.60
N VAL A 268 -16.53 -8.07 8.56
CA VAL A 268 -17.85 -8.67 8.38
C VAL A 268 -17.74 -10.18 8.58
N VAL A 269 -18.50 -10.70 9.53
CA VAL A 269 -18.61 -12.13 9.86
C VAL A 269 -20.08 -12.49 9.83
N ASP A 270 -20.46 -13.52 9.05
CA ASP A 270 -21.85 -13.98 8.92
C ASP A 270 -22.88 -12.85 8.70
N ASP A 271 -22.54 -11.95 7.78
CA ASP A 271 -23.32 -10.75 7.42
C ASP A 271 -23.50 -9.69 8.53
N VAL A 272 -22.75 -9.80 9.63
CA VAL A 272 -22.72 -8.84 10.74
C VAL A 272 -21.41 -8.05 10.71
N VAL A 273 -21.49 -6.73 10.89
CA VAL A 273 -20.32 -5.87 11.09
C VAL A 273 -19.87 -6.00 12.56
N GLU A 274 -18.89 -6.85 12.80
CA GLU A 274 -18.36 -7.15 14.14
C GLU A 274 -17.51 -5.99 14.68
N GLU A 275 -16.57 -5.52 13.84
CA GLU A 275 -15.62 -4.48 14.22
C GLU A 275 -15.41 -3.48 13.09
N VAL A 276 -15.18 -2.23 13.47
CA VAL A 276 -14.70 -1.19 12.56
C VAL A 276 -13.42 -0.60 13.12
N TRP A 277 -12.34 -0.77 12.37
CA TRP A 277 -11.03 -0.18 12.64
C TRP A 277 -10.94 1.15 11.92
N ILE A 278 -10.64 2.21 12.65
CA ILE A 278 -10.57 3.57 12.16
C ILE A 278 -9.20 4.11 12.55
N ALA A 279 -8.37 4.38 11.56
CA ALA A 279 -7.13 5.07 11.76
C ALA A 279 -7.36 6.59 11.66
N LYS A 280 -6.69 7.33 12.54
CA LYS A 280 -6.73 8.79 12.56
C LYS A 280 -5.46 9.33 11.89
N LYS A 281 -5.63 10.06 10.79
CA LYS A 281 -4.60 10.95 10.28
C LYS A 281 -4.17 11.94 11.36
N GLN A 282 -2.88 12.26 11.39
CA GLN A 282 -2.42 13.45 12.09
C GLN A 282 -3.13 14.64 11.44
N SER A 283 -4.03 15.28 12.18
CA SER A 283 -4.44 16.64 11.82
C SER A 283 -3.19 17.50 11.93
N THR A 284 -2.67 17.98 10.81
CA THR A 284 -1.77 19.12 10.77
C THR A 284 -2.57 20.34 11.20
N VAL A 285 -2.69 20.51 12.52
CA VAL A 285 -3.10 21.80 13.09
C VAL A 285 -1.80 22.54 13.34
N ASN A 286 -1.66 23.66 12.63
CA ASN A 286 -0.62 24.67 12.86
C ASN A 286 -0.58 25.13 14.32
#